data_AF-A0A7L4GNQ5-F1
#
_entry.id   AF-A0A7L4GNQ5-F1
#
_cell.length_a   1.000
_cell.length_b   1.000
_cell.length_c   1.000
_cell.angle_alpha   90.00
_cell.angle_beta   90.00
_cell.angle_gamma   90.00
#
_symmetry.space_group_name_H-M   'P 1'
#
loop_
_entity.id
_entity.type
_entity.pdbx_description
1 polymer ?
#
loop_
_entity_poly.entity_id
_entity_poly.type
_entity_poly.pdbx_seq_one_letter_code
_entity_poly.pdbx_strand_id
1 'polypeptide(L)'
;QHCFVCGKSRATVTCQEMGCNCSFHLPCATEGGCITQFLPEYRSFCWGHHPEQEVEAAPEENTTCLICLDLVEDRKSYHTMVCPVCKHAWFHRRCIQGQALCADIACFQCLLCRDKVLIMAEMFNMGI
;
A
#
# COMPACT_ATOMS: atom_id res chain seq x y z
N GLN A 1 -11.58 -15.80 17.06
CA GLN A 1 -10.45 -15.14 16.37
C GLN A 1 -9.92 -13.99 17.21
N HIS A 2 -8.60 -13.91 17.36
CA HIS A 2 -7.86 -12.82 18.01
C HIS A 2 -7.09 -12.02 16.96
N CYS A 3 -6.95 -10.71 17.18
CA CYS A 3 -6.11 -9.87 16.34
C CYS A 3 -4.64 -10.13 16.64
N PHE A 4 -3.85 -10.48 15.62
CA PHE A 4 -2.41 -10.70 15.81
C PHE A 4 -1.64 -9.40 16.13
N VAL A 5 -2.24 -8.24 15.84
CA VAL A 5 -1.64 -6.91 16.11
C VAL A 5 -1.89 -6.48 17.56
N CYS A 6 -3.15 -6.43 18.00
CA CYS A 6 -3.51 -5.90 19.33
C CYS A 6 -3.88 -6.97 20.38
N GLY A 7 -3.91 -8.26 20.01
CA GLY A 7 -4.25 -9.39 20.89
C GLY A 7 -5.75 -9.54 21.26
N LYS A 8 -6.57 -8.50 21.03
CA LYS A 8 -8.00 -8.50 21.40
C LYS A 8 -8.81 -9.46 20.52
N SER A 9 -9.92 -9.97 21.07
CA SER A 9 -10.83 -10.87 20.35
C SER A 9 -11.66 -10.13 19.27
N ARG A 10 -12.40 -10.90 18.46
CA ARG A 10 -13.31 -10.40 17.40
C ARG A 10 -12.61 -9.71 16.23
N ALA A 11 -11.39 -10.15 15.91
CA ALA A 11 -10.79 -9.86 14.61
C ALA A 11 -11.56 -10.64 13.54
N THR A 12 -12.09 -9.95 12.53
CA THR A 12 -12.92 -10.54 11.46
C THR A 12 -12.23 -10.57 10.10
N VAL A 13 -11.15 -9.80 9.92
CA VAL A 13 -10.38 -9.83 8.68
C VAL A 13 -9.34 -10.94 8.78
N THR A 14 -9.32 -11.85 7.82
CA THR A 14 -8.41 -12.98 7.77
C THR A 14 -7.43 -12.83 6.61
N CYS A 15 -6.22 -13.34 6.78
CA CYS A 15 -5.29 -13.45 5.66
C CYS A 15 -5.85 -14.42 4.61
N GLN A 16 -5.72 -14.06 3.33
CA GLN A 16 -6.16 -14.85 2.18
C GLN A 16 -5.24 -16.04 1.90
N GLU A 17 -4.00 -15.99 2.35
CA GLU A 17 -2.99 -17.02 2.09
C GLU A 17 -3.39 -18.37 2.69
N MET A 18 -3.23 -19.44 1.90
CA MET A 18 -3.67 -20.77 2.29
C MET A 18 -2.83 -21.29 3.46
N GLY A 19 -3.51 -21.69 4.54
CA GLY A 19 -2.85 -22.16 5.76
C GLY A 19 -2.38 -21.04 6.71
N CYS A 20 -2.54 -19.77 6.33
CA CYS A 20 -2.31 -18.65 7.24
C CYS A 20 -3.49 -18.48 8.21
N ASN A 21 -3.23 -18.56 9.51
CA ASN A 21 -4.24 -18.38 10.55
C ASN A 21 -4.30 -16.95 11.11
N CYS A 22 -3.58 -16.00 10.48
CA CYS A 22 -3.56 -14.63 10.94
C CYS A 22 -4.93 -13.96 10.73
N SER A 23 -5.43 -13.34 11.78
CA SER A 23 -6.62 -12.47 11.73
C SER A 23 -6.31 -11.12 12.37
N PHE A 24 -6.93 -10.06 11.87
CA PHE A 24 -6.74 -8.71 12.39
C PHE A 24 -8.03 -7.90 12.38
N HIS A 25 -8.10 -6.88 13.23
CA HIS A 25 -9.14 -5.85 13.10
C HIS A 25 -8.79 -4.96 11.91
N LEU A 26 -9.81 -4.51 11.16
CA LEU A 26 -9.59 -3.58 10.06
C LEU A 26 -8.84 -2.30 10.51
N PRO A 27 -9.17 -1.66 11.66
CA PRO A 27 -8.38 -0.54 12.19
C PRO A 27 -6.92 -0.88 12.54
N CYS A 28 -6.61 -2.15 12.84
CA CYS A 28 -5.25 -2.58 13.13
C CYS A 28 -4.44 -2.91 11.86
N ALA A 29 -5.06 -2.91 10.67
CA ALA A 29 -4.41 -3.30 9.43
C ALA A 29 -3.18 -2.41 9.14
N THR A 30 -3.32 -1.09 9.29
CA THR A 30 -2.22 -0.14 9.03
C THR A 30 -1.06 -0.31 10.00
N GLU A 31 -1.34 -0.46 11.29
CA GLU A 31 -0.33 -0.68 12.32
C GLU A 31 0.37 -2.05 12.15
N GLY A 32 -0.39 -3.05 11.71
CA GLY A 32 0.10 -4.40 11.46
C GLY A 32 0.77 -4.61 10.10
N GLY A 33 0.96 -3.58 9.28
CA GLY A 33 1.52 -3.72 7.93
C GLY A 33 0.69 -4.62 7.02
N CYS A 34 -0.62 -4.76 7.29
CA CYS A 34 -1.52 -5.55 6.48
C CYS A 34 -1.99 -4.76 5.25
N ILE A 35 -2.34 -5.50 4.20
CA ILE A 35 -2.93 -4.96 2.98
C ILE A 35 -4.35 -5.52 2.83
N THR A 36 -5.33 -4.63 2.63
CA THR A 36 -6.73 -4.98 2.37
C THR A 36 -7.14 -4.39 1.02
N GLN A 37 -7.41 -5.25 0.04
CA GLN A 37 -7.85 -4.88 -1.31
C GLN A 37 -9.38 -4.83 -1.34
N PHE A 38 -9.95 -3.62 -1.40
CA PHE A 38 -11.40 -3.40 -1.47
C PHE A 38 -11.96 -3.60 -2.90
N LEU A 39 -11.65 -4.76 -3.49
CA LEU A 39 -12.12 -5.22 -4.79
C LEU A 39 -13.30 -6.21 -4.61
N PRO A 40 -14.05 -6.56 -5.69
CA PRO A 40 -15.15 -7.51 -5.61
C PRO A 40 -14.79 -8.85 -4.95
N GLU A 41 -13.56 -9.33 -5.16
CA GLU A 41 -13.05 -10.56 -4.57
C GLU A 41 -12.61 -10.41 -3.10
N TYR A 42 -12.65 -9.18 -2.54
CA TYR A 42 -12.22 -8.76 -1.20
C TYR A 42 -11.10 -9.62 -0.61
N ARG A 43 -9.84 -9.20 -0.80
CA ARG A 43 -8.68 -9.95 -0.33
C ARG A 43 -7.92 -9.17 0.71
N SER A 44 -7.44 -9.87 1.73
CA SER A 44 -6.68 -9.26 2.82
C SER A 44 -5.45 -10.11 3.13
N PHE A 45 -4.34 -9.47 3.43
CA PHE A 45 -3.06 -10.13 3.63
C PHE A 45 -2.41 -9.61 4.91
N CYS A 46 -1.90 -10.53 5.74
CA CYS A 46 -1.12 -10.15 6.91
C CYS A 46 0.28 -9.67 6.50
N TRP A 47 1.06 -9.18 7.48
CA TRP A 47 2.38 -8.63 7.20
C TRP A 47 3.31 -9.60 6.44
N GLY A 48 3.22 -10.91 6.72
CA GLY A 48 4.10 -11.92 6.11
C GLY A 48 3.67 -12.38 4.71
N HIS A 49 2.47 -12.00 4.27
CA HIS A 49 1.90 -12.44 2.98
C HIS A 49 1.35 -11.27 2.16
N HIS A 50 1.63 -10.02 2.55
CA HIS A 50 1.17 -8.88 1.79
C HIS A 50 1.89 -8.83 0.44
N PRO A 51 1.24 -8.34 -0.62
CA PRO A 51 1.93 -8.09 -1.87
C PRO A 51 3.03 -7.03 -1.67
N GLU A 52 4.10 -7.14 -2.44
CA GLU A 52 5.16 -6.15 -2.53
C GLU A 52 5.21 -5.58 -3.95
N GLN A 53 5.78 -4.38 -4.10
CA GLN A 53 6.03 -3.84 -5.42
C GLN A 53 7.21 -4.56 -6.07
N GLU A 54 6.95 -5.33 -7.14
CA GLU A 54 7.96 -6.08 -7.89
C GLU A 54 8.90 -5.20 -8.72
N VAL A 55 8.61 -3.89 -8.82
CA VAL A 55 9.41 -2.95 -9.61
C VAL A 55 10.82 -2.80 -9.03
N GLU A 56 11.83 -3.28 -9.75
CA GLU A 56 13.24 -3.08 -9.37
C GLU A 56 13.64 -1.59 -9.49
N ALA A 57 13.51 -0.87 -8.38
CA ALA A 57 13.84 0.53 -8.20
C ALA A 57 14.20 0.79 -6.74
N ALA A 58 15.16 1.68 -6.51
CA ALA A 58 15.51 2.20 -5.21
C ALA A 58 15.51 3.74 -5.25
N PRO A 59 15.10 4.42 -4.16
CA PRO A 59 15.21 5.87 -4.08
C PRO A 59 16.68 6.29 -4.16
N GLU A 60 16.93 7.42 -4.82
CA GLU A 60 18.22 8.11 -4.73
C GLU A 60 18.39 8.74 -3.33
N GLU A 61 19.61 9.12 -2.98
CA GLU A 61 19.87 9.80 -1.71
C GLU A 61 19.01 11.07 -1.59
N ASN A 62 18.39 11.26 -0.43
CA ASN A 62 17.49 12.39 -0.16
C ASN A 62 16.26 12.48 -1.08
N THR A 63 15.80 11.35 -1.64
CA THR A 63 14.54 11.32 -2.39
C THR A 63 13.37 11.78 -1.52
N THR A 64 12.56 12.69 -2.06
CA THR A 64 11.36 13.23 -1.39
C THR A 64 10.07 12.64 -1.95
N CYS A 65 9.06 12.50 -1.11
CA CYS A 65 7.70 12.19 -1.53
C CYS A 65 7.14 13.34 -2.39
N LEU A 66 6.64 13.04 -3.59
CA LEU A 66 6.12 14.07 -4.50
C LEU A 66 4.83 14.77 -4.04
N ILE A 67 4.21 14.29 -2.97
CA ILE A 67 2.94 14.83 -2.45
C ILE A 67 3.19 15.76 -1.25
N CYS A 68 3.96 15.33 -0.25
CA CYS A 68 4.23 16.14 0.94
C CYS A 68 5.60 16.84 0.92
N LEU A 69 6.48 16.49 -0.03
CA LEU A 69 7.84 17.01 -0.17
C LEU A 69 8.81 16.65 0.98
N ASP A 70 8.41 15.79 1.90
CA ASP A 70 9.30 15.22 2.93
C ASP A 70 10.06 13.99 2.41
N LEU A 71 11.19 13.69 3.04
CA LEU A 71 12.03 12.51 2.73
C LEU A 71 11.23 11.21 2.86
N VAL A 72 11.40 10.31 1.89
CA VAL A 72 10.96 8.90 2.00
C VAL A 72 12.06 8.03 2.60
N GLU A 73 11.74 6.79 2.94
CA GLU A 73 12.76 5.81 3.32
C GLU A 73 13.70 5.50 2.15
N ASP A 74 14.88 4.97 2.44
CA ASP A 74 15.94 4.65 1.47
C ASP A 74 15.66 3.42 0.60
N ARG A 75 14.49 2.79 0.77
CA ARG A 75 14.06 1.60 0.05
C ARG A 75 12.55 1.54 -0.07
N LYS A 76 12.07 0.73 -1.02
CA LYS A 76 10.67 0.31 -1.07
C LYS A 76 10.31 -0.42 0.24
N SER A 77 9.14 -0.13 0.77
CA SER A 77 8.61 -0.75 1.98
C SER A 77 7.09 -0.63 2.03
N TYR A 78 6.46 -1.11 3.09
CA TYR A 78 5.05 -0.82 3.36
C TYR A 78 4.79 0.71 3.41
N HIS A 79 5.75 1.51 3.87
CA HIS A 79 5.57 2.96 4.01
C HIS A 79 6.03 3.76 2.79
N THR A 80 6.88 3.19 1.94
CA THR A 80 7.51 3.88 0.81
C THR A 80 7.23 3.16 -0.50
N MET A 81 6.55 3.84 -1.42
CA MET A 81 6.11 3.27 -2.69
C MET A 81 6.59 4.10 -3.88
N VAL A 82 6.63 3.46 -5.04
CA VAL A 82 7.13 4.04 -6.29
C VAL A 82 6.13 3.83 -7.42
N CYS A 83 6.08 4.77 -8.36
CA CYS A 83 5.35 4.57 -9.61
C CYS A 83 5.99 3.43 -10.43
N PRO A 84 5.24 2.38 -10.78
CA PRO A 84 5.79 1.20 -11.47
C PRO A 84 6.28 1.53 -12.89
N VAL A 85 5.75 2.60 -13.49
CA VAL A 85 6.04 3.00 -14.87
C VAL A 85 7.33 3.78 -14.96
N CYS A 86 7.38 4.94 -14.29
CA CYS A 86 8.52 5.83 -14.42
C CYS A 86 9.65 5.47 -13.48
N LYS A 87 9.40 4.75 -12.37
CA LYS A 87 10.39 4.35 -11.37
C LYS A 87 11.12 5.49 -10.63
N HIS A 88 10.77 6.74 -10.92
CA HIS A 88 11.36 7.93 -10.30
C HIS A 88 10.39 8.70 -9.39
N ALA A 89 9.09 8.39 -9.48
CA ALA A 89 8.09 9.04 -8.63
C ALA A 89 7.89 8.24 -7.35
N TRP A 90 8.32 8.80 -6.22
CA TRP A 90 8.28 8.17 -4.91
C TRP A 90 7.26 8.83 -3.99
N PHE A 91 6.64 8.02 -3.13
CA PHE A 91 5.53 8.44 -2.28
C PHE A 91 5.55 7.74 -0.93
N HIS A 92 5.24 8.49 0.13
CA HIS A 92 4.74 7.87 1.34
C HIS A 92 3.40 7.18 1.07
N ARG A 93 3.21 5.96 1.57
CA ARG A 93 1.96 5.21 1.43
C ARG A 93 0.75 6.02 1.87
N ARG A 94 0.84 6.65 3.04
CA ARG A 94 -0.22 7.51 3.57
C ARG A 94 -0.55 8.68 2.65
N CYS A 95 0.45 9.27 1.99
CA CYS A 95 0.25 10.43 1.12
C CYS A 95 -0.48 10.05 -0.16
N ILE A 96 -0.02 9.01 -0.85
CA ILE A 96 -0.68 8.57 -2.10
C ILE A 96 -2.04 7.92 -1.85
N GLN A 97 -2.23 7.28 -0.70
CA GLN A 97 -3.57 6.85 -0.27
C GLN A 97 -4.49 8.05 0.03
N GLY A 98 -3.99 9.09 0.70
CA GLY A 98 -4.74 10.33 0.88
C GLY A 98 -5.11 10.99 -0.45
N GLN A 99 -4.18 10.98 -1.42
CA GLN A 99 -4.45 11.44 -2.77
C GLN A 99 -5.55 10.60 -3.45
N ALA A 100 -5.50 9.27 -3.36
CA ALA A 100 -6.52 8.38 -3.91
C ALA A 100 -7.91 8.61 -3.30
N LEU A 101 -7.98 8.92 -1.99
CA LEU A 101 -9.24 9.23 -1.30
C LEU A 101 -9.82 10.60 -1.67
N CYS A 102 -8.97 11.59 -1.94
CA CYS A 102 -9.41 12.96 -2.25
C CYS A 102 -9.59 13.20 -3.75
N ALA A 103 -8.90 12.47 -4.61
CA ALA A 103 -9.02 12.59 -6.05
C ALA A 103 -10.26 11.84 -6.56
N ASP A 104 -10.90 12.40 -7.58
CA ASP A 104 -11.76 11.56 -8.42
C ASP A 104 -10.89 10.48 -9.09
N ILE A 105 -11.44 9.28 -9.27
CA ILE A 105 -10.74 8.13 -9.90
C ILE A 105 -10.15 8.56 -11.25
N ALA A 106 -10.87 9.41 -12.01
CA ALA A 106 -10.42 9.93 -13.30
C ALA A 106 -9.17 10.84 -13.22
N CYS A 107 -8.88 11.38 -12.04
CA CYS A 107 -7.78 12.31 -11.76
C CYS A 107 -6.56 11.64 -11.13
N PHE A 108 -6.67 10.38 -10.67
CA PHE A 108 -5.53 9.67 -10.09
C PHE A 108 -4.51 9.32 -11.17
N GLN A 109 -3.32 9.93 -11.08
CA GLN A 109 -2.24 9.76 -12.05
C GLN A 109 -0.87 10.03 -11.40
N CYS A 110 0.18 9.47 -12.00
CA CYS A 110 1.55 9.79 -11.61
C CYS A 110 1.85 11.28 -11.85
N LEU A 111 2.38 11.97 -10.84
CA LEU A 111 2.72 13.40 -10.94
C LEU A 111 3.91 13.67 -11.88
N LEU A 112 4.75 12.68 -12.17
CA LEU A 112 5.88 12.81 -13.12
C LEU A 112 5.51 12.38 -14.54
N CYS A 113 5.17 11.11 -14.74
CA CYS A 113 4.96 10.57 -16.10
C CYS A 113 3.52 10.65 -16.59
N ARG A 114 2.57 11.09 -15.74
CA ARG A 114 1.13 11.19 -16.05
C ARG A 114 0.46 9.87 -16.43
N ASP A 115 1.11 8.73 -16.21
CA ASP A 115 0.45 7.44 -16.32
C ASP A 115 -0.72 7.35 -15.32
N LYS A 116 -1.83 6.78 -15.78
CA LYS A 116 -3.05 6.56 -15.00
C LYS A 116 -3.30 5.08 -14.76
N VAL A 117 -3.10 4.26 -15.79
CA VAL A 117 -3.59 2.88 -15.82
C VAL A 117 -2.73 1.99 -14.94
N LEU A 118 -1.41 2.02 -15.13
CA LEU A 118 -0.50 1.10 -14.45
C LEU A 118 -0.25 1.55 -13.02
N ILE A 119 -0.15 2.85 -12.74
CA ILE A 119 -0.05 3.32 -11.35
C ILE A 119 -1.32 2.97 -10.56
N MET A 120 -2.50 3.10 -11.14
CA MET A 120 -3.75 2.77 -10.45
C MET A 120 -3.87 1.26 -10.19
N ALA A 121 -3.53 0.43 -11.18
CA ALA A 121 -3.50 -1.03 -11.00
C ALA A 121 -2.54 -1.46 -9.88
N GLU A 122 -1.35 -0.85 -9.85
CA GLU A 122 -0.36 -1.10 -8.80
C GLU A 122 -0.87 -0.65 -7.42
N MET A 123 -1.45 0.55 -7.32
CA MET A 123 -1.99 1.04 -6.04
C MET A 123 -3.12 0.15 -5.54
N PHE A 124 -4.01 -0.33 -6.42
CA PHE A 124 -5.03 -1.31 -6.05
C PHE A 124 -4.44 -2.61 -5.54
N ASN A 125 -3.39 -3.14 -6.19
CA ASN A 125 -2.70 -4.33 -5.70
C ASN A 125 -2.09 -4.09 -4.31
N MET A 126 -1.58 -2.88 -4.06
CA MET A 126 -1.07 -2.47 -2.76
C MET A 126 -2.17 -2.10 -1.76
N GLY A 127 -3.46 -2.26 -2.08
CA GLY A 127 -4.60 -1.97 -1.20
C GLY A 127 -4.78 -0.48 -0.90
N ILE A 128 -4.66 0.34 -1.95
CA ILE A 128 -4.88 1.79 -1.95
C ILE A 128 -6.07 2.14 -2.83
#